data_AF-A0A2G2ZN99-F1
#
_entry.id   AF-A0A2G2ZN99-F1
#
_cell.length_a   1.000
_cell.length_b   1.000
_cell.length_c   1.000
_cell.angle_alpha   90.00
_cell.angle_beta   90.00
_cell.angle_gamma   90.00
#
_symmetry.space_group_name_H-M   'P 1'
#
loop_
_entity.id
_entity.type
_entity.pdbx_description
1 polymer ?
#
loop_
_entity_poly.entity_id
_entity_poly.type
_entity_poly.pdbx_seq_one_letter_code
_entity_poly.pdbx_strand_id
1 'polypeptide(L)'
;MCQEKLVQEAVDTLLDNEIQGQPRRDGYNKVYESFSDVIECKEGRFCETLLGKRVDYSGYSVIVVGPSLSLHRCRFPREIAIELFQTFVICGLIRQYLASNIVVTKSKL
;
A
#
# COMPACT_ATOMS: atom_id res chain seq x y z
N MET A 1 -34.51 24.04 20.58
CA MET A 1 -33.28 24.01 19.75
C MET A 1 -33.69 24.31 18.32
N CYS A 2 -33.22 25.40 17.72
CA CYS A 2 -33.56 25.70 16.31
C CYS A 2 -32.94 24.65 15.40
N GLN A 3 -33.70 24.17 14.42
CA GLN A 3 -33.27 23.16 13.45
C GLN A 3 -31.97 23.55 12.73
N GLU A 4 -31.79 24.85 12.46
CA GLU A 4 -30.57 25.42 11.86
C GLU A 4 -29.31 25.15 12.70
N LYS A 5 -29.41 25.18 14.03
CA LYS A 5 -28.25 24.89 14.91
C LYS A 5 -27.83 23.43 14.83
N LEU A 6 -28.78 22.50 14.76
CA LEU A 6 -28.48 21.07 14.64
C LEU A 6 -27.83 20.75 13.29
N VAL A 7 -28.25 21.44 12.23
CA VAL A 7 -27.62 21.31 10.91
C VAL A 7 -26.20 21.88 10.93
N GLN A 8 -25.99 23.05 11.54
CA GLN A 8 -24.65 23.63 11.66
C GLN A 8 -23.71 22.70 12.45
N GLU A 9 -24.15 22.18 13.59
CA GLU A 9 -23.35 21.24 14.39
C GLU A 9 -22.99 19.96 13.61
N ALA A 10 -23.91 19.45 12.80
CA ALA A 10 -23.66 18.28 11.96
C ALA A 10 -22.62 18.57 10.85
N VAL A 11 -22.67 19.77 10.24
CA VAL A 11 -21.70 20.20 9.22
C VAL A 11 -20.33 20.45 9.84
N ASP A 12 -20.28 21.12 10.99
CA ASP A 12 -19.02 21.37 11.71
C ASP A 12 -18.35 20.03 12.06
N THR A 13 -19.11 19.10 12.66
CA THR A 13 -18.62 17.75 13.00
C THR A 13 -18.08 17.00 11.78
N LEU A 14 -18.72 17.13 10.61
CA LEU A 14 -18.32 16.46 9.39
C LEU A 14 -16.99 16.99 8.85
N LEU A 15 -16.79 18.32 8.90
CA LEU A 15 -15.58 18.97 8.40
C LEU A 15 -14.42 18.78 9.37
N ASP A 16 -14.67 19.08 10.65
CA ASP A 16 -13.67 19.02 11.71
C ASP A 16 -14.37 18.77 13.07
N ASN A 17 -14.16 17.55 13.58
CA ASN A 17 -14.79 17.07 14.80
C ASN A 17 -14.11 17.61 16.08
N GLU A 18 -12.97 18.31 15.98
CA GLU A 18 -12.24 18.83 17.12
C GLU A 18 -12.64 20.27 17.49
N ILE A 19 -13.21 21.04 16.55
CA ILE A 19 -13.53 22.47 16.74
C ILE A 19 -14.45 22.72 17.95
N GLN A 20 -15.42 21.85 18.21
CA GLN A 20 -16.43 22.06 19.26
C GLN A 20 -15.95 21.61 20.66
N GLY A 21 -14.70 21.17 20.81
CA GLY A 21 -14.08 20.78 22.09
C GLY A 21 -14.54 19.44 22.69
N GLN A 22 -15.75 18.98 22.36
CA GLN A 22 -16.20 17.60 22.62
C GLN A 22 -16.46 16.88 21.29
N PRO A 23 -15.54 16.00 20.86
CA PRO A 23 -15.72 15.29 19.60
C PRO A 23 -16.90 14.33 19.69
N ARG A 24 -17.69 14.26 18.61
CA ARG A 24 -18.77 13.28 18.46
C ARG A 24 -18.17 11.88 18.38
N ARG A 25 -18.79 10.96 19.13
CA ARG A 25 -18.36 9.57 19.26
C ARG A 25 -19.49 8.62 18.88
N ASP A 26 -19.12 7.42 18.47
CA ASP A 26 -20.03 6.31 18.26
C ASP A 26 -20.54 5.70 19.57
N GLY A 27 -21.36 4.66 19.46
CA GLY A 27 -21.88 3.91 20.62
C GLY A 27 -20.80 3.14 21.41
N TYR A 28 -19.61 2.96 20.86
CA TYR A 28 -18.45 2.33 21.49
C TYR A 28 -17.42 3.36 21.99
N ASN A 29 -17.79 4.65 22.06
CA ASN A 29 -16.93 5.74 22.49
C ASN A 29 -15.70 5.98 21.59
N LYS A 30 -15.72 5.49 20.34
CA LYS A 30 -14.75 5.84 19.29
C LYS A 30 -15.13 7.17 18.66
N VAL A 31 -14.15 8.08 18.51
CA VAL A 31 -14.34 9.37 17.84
C VAL A 31 -14.56 9.15 16.34
N TYR A 32 -15.52 9.86 15.76
CA TYR A 32 -15.70 9.88 14.30
C TYR A 32 -14.55 10.63 13.62
N GLU A 33 -13.99 10.06 12.56
CA GLU A 33 -13.02 10.73 11.70
C GLU A 33 -13.73 11.77 10.82
N SER A 34 -13.22 13.00 10.86
CA SER A 34 -13.67 14.14 10.05
C SER A 34 -12.91 14.24 8.74
N PHE A 35 -13.33 15.14 7.83
CA PHE A 35 -12.58 15.39 6.60
C PHE A 35 -11.17 15.92 6.85
N SER A 36 -10.99 16.78 7.86
CA SER A 36 -9.67 17.25 8.27
C SER A 36 -8.78 16.08 8.70
N ASP A 37 -9.30 15.13 9.49
CA ASP A 37 -8.55 13.94 9.95
C ASP A 37 -8.14 13.01 8.80
N VAL A 38 -8.95 12.95 7.73
CA VAL A 38 -8.63 12.14 6.55
C VAL A 38 -7.47 12.75 5.76
N ILE A 39 -7.28 14.06 5.82
CA ILE A 39 -6.23 14.77 5.05
C ILE A 39 -4.97 14.93 5.89
N GLU A 40 -5.13 15.43 7.11
CA GLU A 40 -4.08 15.68 8.08
C GLU A 40 -3.72 14.38 8.82
N CYS A 41 -2.69 14.40 9.66
CA CYS A 41 -2.11 13.23 10.33
C CYS A 41 -1.20 12.32 9.49
N LYS A 42 -0.44 11.49 10.21
CA LYS A 42 0.50 10.50 9.66
C LYS A 42 -0.21 9.36 8.91
N GLU A 43 -1.41 8.99 9.36
CA GLU A 43 -2.31 8.03 8.72
C GLU A 43 -3.24 8.71 7.70
N GLY A 44 -3.12 10.03 7.52
CA GLY A 44 -3.88 10.78 6.55
C GLY A 44 -3.50 10.45 5.11
N ARG A 45 -4.41 10.76 4.18
CA ARG A 45 -4.27 10.49 2.74
C ARG A 45 -3.00 11.07 2.14
N PHE A 46 -2.54 12.23 2.64
CA PHE A 46 -1.34 12.86 2.13
C PHE A 46 -0.10 11.99 2.37
N CYS A 47 0.09 11.55 3.61
CA CYS A 47 1.25 10.74 3.97
C CYS A 47 1.15 9.30 3.43
N GLU A 48 -0.01 8.66 3.60
CA GLU A 48 -0.17 7.24 3.25
C GLU A 48 -0.36 6.95 1.77
N THR A 49 -0.96 7.89 1.03
CA THR A 49 -1.36 7.66 -0.36
C THR A 49 -0.55 8.51 -1.34
N LEU A 50 -0.13 9.72 -0.98
CA LEU A 50 0.64 10.57 -1.89
C LEU A 50 2.16 10.40 -1.72
N LEU A 51 2.67 10.36 -0.49
CA LEU A 51 4.12 10.24 -0.24
C LEU A 51 4.63 8.79 -0.24
N GLY A 52 3.92 7.89 0.43
CA GLY A 52 4.16 6.46 0.39
C GLY A 52 3.16 5.78 -0.54
N LYS A 53 3.60 4.81 -1.35
CA LYS A 53 2.69 3.93 -2.09
C LYS A 53 3.20 2.51 -2.03
N ARG A 54 2.27 1.56 -2.05
CA ARG A 54 2.60 0.17 -2.35
C ARG A 54 2.98 0.06 -3.82
N VAL A 55 4.05 -0.68 -4.10
CA VAL A 55 4.63 -0.79 -5.45
C VAL A 55 4.71 -2.26 -5.84
N ASP A 56 4.33 -2.55 -7.09
CA ASP A 56 4.51 -3.86 -7.70
C ASP A 56 6.00 -4.17 -7.94
N TYR A 57 6.32 -5.43 -8.24
CA TYR A 57 7.71 -5.89 -8.40
C TYR A 57 8.58 -5.59 -7.16
N SER A 58 7.98 -5.75 -5.98
CA SER A 58 8.66 -5.63 -4.68
C SER A 58 8.55 -6.93 -3.90
N GLY A 59 9.49 -7.17 -2.98
CA GLY A 59 9.52 -8.38 -2.16
C GLY A 59 10.38 -8.19 -0.91
N TYR A 60 10.08 -8.97 0.12
CA TYR A 60 10.79 -8.94 1.40
C TYR A 60 11.24 -10.35 1.77
N SER A 61 12.42 -10.48 2.38
CA SER A 61 12.94 -11.74 2.87
C SER A 61 13.91 -11.51 4.04
N VAL A 62 14.20 -12.57 4.78
CA VAL A 62 15.16 -12.54 5.89
C VAL A 62 16.58 -12.46 5.32
N ILE A 63 17.39 -11.57 5.90
CA ILE A 63 18.79 -11.38 5.49
C ILE A 63 19.67 -12.35 6.27
N VAL A 64 20.52 -13.10 5.56
CA VAL A 64 21.50 -14.03 6.13
C VAL A 64 22.90 -13.66 5.63
N VAL A 65 23.91 -13.84 6.47
CA VAL A 65 25.31 -13.51 6.16
C VAL A 65 25.83 -14.40 5.02
N GLY A 66 26.31 -13.78 3.94
CA GLY A 66 26.91 -14.45 2.79
C GLY A 66 28.41 -14.15 2.66
N PRO A 67 29.31 -14.86 3.35
CA PRO A 67 30.73 -14.51 3.43
C PRO A 67 31.48 -14.61 2.09
N SER A 68 30.94 -15.36 1.12
CA SER A 68 31.54 -15.54 -0.20
C SER A 68 31.14 -14.47 -1.23
N LEU A 69 30.37 -13.46 -0.83
CA LEU A 69 29.84 -12.44 -1.75
C LEU A 69 30.76 -11.23 -1.83
N SER A 70 30.95 -10.71 -3.05
CA SER A 70 31.60 -9.42 -3.27
C SER A 70 30.68 -8.27 -2.85
N LEU A 71 31.24 -7.10 -2.55
CA LEU A 71 30.50 -5.92 -2.06
C LEU A 71 29.31 -5.49 -2.93
N HIS A 72 29.37 -5.71 -4.25
CA HIS A 72 28.33 -5.31 -5.20
C HIS A 72 27.29 -6.41 -5.47
N ARG A 73 27.35 -7.56 -4.79
CA ARG A 73 26.49 -8.72 -5.05
C ARG A 73 25.59 -9.02 -3.87
N CYS A 74 24.36 -9.37 -4.17
CA CYS A 74 23.43 -10.03 -3.25
C CYS A 74 22.90 -11.31 -3.88
N ARG A 75 22.43 -12.23 -3.04
CA ARG A 75 21.73 -13.44 -3.48
C ARG A 75 20.26 -13.31 -3.11
N PHE A 76 19.40 -13.76 -4.00
CA PHE A 76 17.97 -13.85 -3.77
C PHE A 76 17.55 -15.32 -3.80
N PRO A 77 16.56 -15.72 -3.00
CA PRO A 77 15.87 -16.99 -3.18
C PRO A 77 15.33 -17.12 -4.61
N ARG A 78 15.38 -18.32 -5.17
CA ARG A 78 14.97 -18.57 -6.57
C ARG A 78 13.50 -18.18 -6.78
N GLU A 79 12.66 -18.48 -5.80
CA GLU A 79 11.22 -18.24 -5.81
C GLU A 79 10.93 -16.73 -5.95
N ILE A 80 11.61 -15.91 -5.15
CA ILE A 80 11.46 -14.45 -5.18
C ILE A 80 11.99 -13.88 -6.50
N ALA A 81 13.13 -14.37 -6.98
CA ALA A 81 13.70 -13.91 -8.24
C ALA A 81 12.76 -14.21 -9.43
N ILE A 82 12.13 -15.40 -9.46
CA ILE A 82 11.19 -15.75 -10.52
C ILE A 82 9.97 -14.83 -10.52
N GLU A 83 9.41 -14.51 -9.35
CA GLU A 83 8.25 -13.64 -9.25
C GLU A 83 8.59 -12.19 -9.66
N LEU A 84 9.70 -11.65 -9.17
CA LEU A 84 10.15 -10.29 -9.49
C LEU A 84 10.48 -10.10 -10.98
N PHE A 85 11.04 -11.14 -11.61
CA PHE A 85 11.48 -11.06 -13.01
C PHE A 85 10.57 -11.82 -13.98
N GLN A 86 9.36 -12.21 -13.56
CA GLN A 86 8.45 -13.08 -14.32
C GLN A 86 8.24 -12.59 -15.75
N THR A 87 7.97 -11.29 -15.93
CA THR A 87 7.77 -10.66 -17.24
C THR A 87 8.99 -10.81 -18.14
N PHE A 88 10.20 -10.57 -17.61
CA PHE A 88 11.44 -10.68 -18.38
C PHE A 88 11.75 -12.13 -18.76
N VAL A 89 11.52 -13.06 -17.84
CA VAL A 89 11.72 -14.49 -18.08
C VAL A 89 10.75 -15.00 -19.15
N ILE A 90 9.47 -14.62 -19.08
CA ILE A 90 8.48 -14.97 -20.09
C ILE A 90 8.88 -14.42 -21.47
N CYS A 91 9.25 -13.14 -21.54
CA CYS A 91 9.69 -12.53 -22.80
C CYS A 91 10.94 -13.24 -23.38
N GLY A 92 11.89 -13.64 -22.53
CA GLY A 92 13.09 -14.38 -22.94
C GLY A 92 12.75 -15.76 -23.53
N LEU A 93 11.88 -16.52 -22.86
CA LEU A 93 11.49 -17.86 -23.29
C LEU A 93 10.74 -17.86 -24.63
N ILE A 94 9.89 -16.86 -24.86
CA ILE A 94 9.19 -16.69 -26.14
C ILE A 94 10.18 -16.31 -27.25
N ARG A 95 11.11 -15.37 -26.98
CA ARG A 95 12.13 -14.96 -27.97
C ARG A 95 13.07 -16.08 -28.38
N GLN A 96 13.38 -17.00 -27.47
CA GLN A 96 14.20 -18.17 -27.75
C GLN A 96 13.41 -19.34 -28.37
N TYR A 97 12.11 -19.14 -28.66
CA TYR A 97 11.20 -20.16 -29.19
C TYR A 97 11.07 -21.41 -28.29
N LEU A 98 11.41 -21.29 -27.00
CA LEU A 98 11.28 -22.36 -26.00
C LEU A 98 9.84 -22.50 -25.48
N ALA A 99 9.02 -21.46 -25.65
CA ALA A 99 7.60 -21.48 -25.34
C ALA A 99 6.80 -20.75 -26.43
N SER A 100 5.64 -21.31 -26.78
CA SER A 100 4.79 -20.81 -27.87
C SER A 100 3.88 -19.65 -27.45
N ASN A 101 3.50 -19.57 -26.17
CA ASN A 101 2.61 -18.53 -25.66
C ASN A 101 2.87 -18.20 -24.18
N ILE A 102 2.34 -17.05 -23.74
CA ILE A 102 2.48 -16.56 -22.36
C ILE A 102 1.88 -17.53 -21.35
N VAL A 103 0.74 -18.14 -21.68
CA VAL A 103 -0.02 -19.03 -20.78
C VAL A 103 0.77 -20.30 -20.45
N VAL A 104 1.34 -20.97 -21.46
CA VAL A 104 2.19 -22.17 -21.29
C VAL A 104 3.50 -21.82 -20.60
N THR A 105 3.99 -20.60 -20.77
CA THR A 105 5.22 -20.17 -20.09
C THR A 105 4.97 -19.95 -18.60
N LYS A 106 3.85 -19.31 -18.25
CA LYS A 106 3.48 -19.06 -16.85
C LYS A 106 3.19 -20.35 -16.07
N SER A 107 2.69 -21.40 -16.71
CA SER A 107 2.50 -22.70 -16.05
C SER A 107 3.77 -23.53 -15.88
N LYS A 108 4.87 -23.16 -16.57
CA LYS A 108 6.18 -23.83 -16.49
C LYS A 108 7.16 -23.16 -15.52
N LEU A 109 6.85 -21.94 -15.06
CA LEU A 109 7.65 -21.17 -14.10
C LEU A 109 7.32 -21.59 -12.67
#